data_AF-A0A2P1PW15-F1
#
_entry.id   AF-A0A2P1PW15-F1
#
_cell.length_a   1.000
_cell.length_b   1.000
_cell.length_c   1.000
_cell.angle_alpha   90.00
_cell.angle_beta   90.00
_cell.angle_gamma   90.00
#
_symmetry.space_group_name_H-M   'P 1'
#
loop_
_entity.id
_entity.type
_entity.pdbx_description
1 polymer ?
#
loop_
_entity_poly.entity_id
_entity_poly.type
_entity_poly.pdbx_seq_one_letter_code
_entity_poly.pdbx_strand_id
1 'polypeptide(L)'
;MGLLDDLEQEAQKKREEKEELQARKREFFKTNTIPAMENLYDYLTRLAKSLNFLKTERRTRFRVIGYGDVVVRIENDMTIQAQMPMYAREIKLAVTGIIDTAACPLLKVEGASKVEALQDAFRRCGFEGVQRAERDDRGNILSAQFQPFGKIQMVASFFADMNSEVMKMEFANFDSLGVRRETVAIGTLNDDLFDQIGKYIALQQNYVVRETISEDTREAWRRGLQTENQKRDVEAKIAQQQAKELERLEAQKKPGSITERIKAVIIDNSEPEPKKDEPGLLGKLFGFGRKK
;
A
#
# COMPACT_ATOMS: atom_id res chain seq x y z
N MET A 1 6.35 -18.23 57.42
CA MET A 1 5.59 -17.31 56.55
C MET A 1 4.69 -18.16 55.69
N GLY A 2 3.40 -17.83 55.66
CA GLY A 2 2.40 -18.64 54.97
C GLY A 2 2.23 -18.22 53.51
N LEU A 3 1.72 -19.12 52.68
CA LEU A 3 1.39 -18.85 51.27
C LEU A 3 0.53 -17.58 51.08
N LEU A 4 -0.29 -17.23 52.08
CA LEU A 4 -1.10 -16.02 52.07
C LEU A 4 -0.26 -14.73 52.18
N ASP A 5 0.75 -14.71 53.07
CA ASP A 5 1.66 -13.56 53.24
C ASP A 5 2.48 -13.31 51.97
N ASP A 6 2.95 -14.39 51.33
CA ASP A 6 3.72 -14.32 50.09
C ASP A 6 2.86 -13.80 48.92
N LEU A 7 1.59 -14.24 48.82
CA LEU A 7 0.64 -13.76 47.81
C LEU A 7 0.24 -12.30 48.04
N GLU A 8 0.09 -11.85 49.29
CA GLU A 8 -0.18 -10.45 49.61
C GLU A 8 1.02 -9.56 49.26
N GLN A 9 2.26 -9.99 49.56
CA GLN A 9 3.46 -9.27 49.16
C GLN A 9 3.62 -9.20 47.63
N GLU A 10 3.35 -10.28 46.90
CA GLU A 10 3.37 -10.26 45.43
C GLU A 10 2.27 -9.37 44.84
N ALA A 11 1.07 -9.39 45.42
CA ALA A 11 -0.03 -8.52 44.98
C ALA A 11 0.29 -7.05 45.21
N GLN A 12 0.93 -6.71 46.34
CA GLN A 12 1.32 -5.36 46.68
C GLN A 12 2.44 -4.86 45.75
N LYS A 13 3.49 -5.65 45.53
CA LYS A 13 4.56 -5.32 44.56
C LYS A 13 4.01 -5.08 43.15
N LYS A 14 3.08 -5.92 42.68
CA LYS A 14 2.43 -5.74 41.36
C LYS A 14 1.53 -4.50 41.30
N ARG A 15 0.97 -4.05 42.42
CA ARG A 15 0.19 -2.79 42.48
C ARG A 15 1.11 -1.58 42.38
N GLU A 16 2.18 -1.58 43.17
CA GLU A 16 3.18 -0.51 43.19
C GLU A 16 3.87 -0.37 41.82
N GLU A 17 4.30 -1.47 41.20
CA GLU A 17 4.93 -1.43 39.86
C GLU A 17 3.97 -0.88 38.79
N LYS A 18 2.68 -1.24 38.87
CA LYS A 18 1.66 -0.69 37.95
C LYS A 18 1.43 0.81 38.18
N GLU A 19 1.44 1.24 39.43
CA GLU A 19 1.23 2.64 39.79
C GLU A 19 2.43 3.51 39.35
N GLU A 20 3.66 3.03 39.56
CA GLU A 20 4.88 3.69 39.05
C GLU A 20 4.88 3.81 37.52
N LEU A 21 4.51 2.72 36.82
CA LEU A 21 4.44 2.73 35.36
C LEU A 21 3.36 3.71 34.87
N GLN A 22 2.20 3.77 35.54
CA GLN A 22 1.17 4.76 35.24
C GLN A 22 1.61 6.20 35.54
N ALA A 23 2.36 6.43 36.62
CA ALA A 23 2.91 7.74 36.95
C ALA A 23 3.88 8.21 35.87
N ARG A 24 4.81 7.35 35.43
CA ARG A 24 5.73 7.65 34.31
C ARG A 24 4.99 7.99 33.02
N LYS A 25 3.96 7.23 32.67
CA LYS A 25 3.12 7.51 31.48
C LYS A 25 2.37 8.84 31.58
N ARG A 26 1.83 9.15 32.76
CA ARG A 26 1.18 10.43 33.05
C ARG A 26 2.15 11.60 32.91
N GLU A 27 3.36 11.46 33.43
CA GLU A 27 4.41 12.46 33.32
C GLU A 27 4.82 12.65 31.86
N PHE A 28 5.09 11.57 31.12
CA PHE A 28 5.41 11.66 29.69
C PHE A 28 4.30 12.35 28.90
N PHE A 29 3.04 11.98 29.15
CA PHE A 29 1.90 12.58 28.47
C PHE A 29 1.81 14.08 28.73
N LYS A 30 1.99 14.51 29.99
CA LYS A 30 1.95 15.92 30.37
C LYS A 30 3.12 16.72 29.80
N THR A 31 4.33 16.16 29.85
CA THR A 31 5.56 16.87 29.51
C THR A 31 5.84 16.88 28.01
N ASN A 32 5.46 15.82 27.28
CA ASN A 32 5.78 15.67 25.86
C ASN A 32 4.53 15.67 24.97
N THR A 33 3.54 14.82 25.26
CA THR A 33 2.40 14.63 24.36
C THR A 33 1.49 15.84 24.28
N ILE A 34 1.14 16.46 25.41
CA ILE A 34 0.30 17.67 25.44
C ILE A 34 0.93 18.82 24.63
N PRO A 35 2.17 19.27 24.91
CA PRO A 35 2.75 20.39 24.17
C PRO A 35 2.94 20.08 22.69
N ALA A 36 3.32 18.85 22.33
CA ALA A 36 3.46 18.47 20.94
C ALA A 36 2.12 18.53 20.17
N MET A 37 1.02 18.10 20.79
CA MET A 37 -0.32 18.19 20.22
C MET A 37 -0.84 19.64 20.14
N GLU A 38 -0.52 20.48 21.13
CA GLU A 38 -0.87 21.91 21.11
C GLU A 38 -0.12 22.63 19.98
N ASN A 39 1.17 22.35 19.78
CA ASN A 39 1.95 22.89 18.67
C ASN A 39 1.36 22.47 17.31
N LEU A 40 0.96 21.20 17.17
CA LEU A 40 0.29 20.71 15.96
C LEU A 40 -1.04 21.43 15.74
N TYR A 41 -1.83 21.62 16.79
CA TYR A 41 -3.10 22.34 16.70
C TYR A 41 -2.91 23.79 16.23
N ASP A 42 -1.94 24.50 16.80
CA ASP A 42 -1.63 25.87 16.43
C ASP A 42 -1.14 25.97 14.98
N TYR A 43 -0.27 25.04 14.56
CA TYR A 43 0.19 24.94 13.18
C TYR A 43 -0.98 24.73 12.21
N LEU A 44 -1.83 23.72 12.45
CA LEU A 44 -2.98 23.43 11.60
C LEU A 44 -3.94 24.62 11.57
N THR A 45 -4.17 25.28 12.71
CA THR A 45 -5.04 26.46 12.79
C THR A 45 -4.53 27.60 11.94
N ARG A 46 -3.22 27.85 11.92
CA ARG A 46 -2.59 28.84 11.03
C ARG A 46 -2.71 28.41 9.57
N LEU A 47 -2.43 27.15 9.25
CA LEU A 47 -2.57 26.59 7.91
C LEU A 47 -3.99 26.77 7.36
N ALA A 48 -5.02 26.37 8.11
CA ALA A 48 -6.41 26.49 7.68
C ALA A 48 -6.81 27.96 7.45
N LYS A 49 -6.41 28.88 8.35
CA LYS A 49 -6.65 30.32 8.16
C LYS A 49 -5.99 30.85 6.89
N SER A 50 -4.72 30.50 6.65
CA SER A 50 -3.99 30.92 5.46
C SER A 50 -4.60 30.36 4.18
N LEU A 51 -4.96 29.07 4.15
CA LEU A 51 -5.57 28.43 2.98
C LEU A 51 -6.98 29.01 2.69
N ASN A 52 -7.79 29.22 3.72
CA ASN A 52 -9.11 29.82 3.57
C ASN A 52 -9.02 31.28 3.09
N PHE A 53 -8.01 32.03 3.53
CA PHE A 53 -7.78 33.41 3.10
C PHE A 53 -7.31 33.50 1.64
N LEU A 54 -6.33 32.68 1.25
CA LEU A 54 -5.78 32.68 -0.10
C LEU A 54 -6.78 32.22 -1.16
N LYS A 55 -7.80 31.46 -0.74
CA LYS A 55 -8.82 30.87 -1.62
C LYS A 55 -8.23 30.10 -2.81
N THR A 56 -7.07 29.47 -2.60
CA THR A 56 -6.34 28.76 -3.65
C THR A 56 -7.20 27.63 -4.21
N GLU A 57 -7.37 27.61 -5.53
CA GLU A 57 -8.09 26.53 -6.19
C GLU A 57 -7.28 25.24 -6.12
N ARG A 58 -7.82 24.23 -5.43
CA ARG A 58 -7.20 22.91 -5.25
C ARG A 58 -8.10 21.86 -5.87
N ARG A 59 -7.51 20.95 -6.65
CA ARG A 59 -8.24 19.86 -7.30
C ARG A 59 -7.54 18.52 -7.05
N THR A 60 -8.34 17.49 -6.78
CA THR A 60 -7.88 16.10 -6.69
C THR A 60 -8.65 15.23 -7.67
N ARG A 61 -8.08 14.06 -7.97
CA ARG A 61 -8.68 13.06 -8.85
C ARG A 61 -8.74 11.73 -8.11
N PHE A 62 -9.94 11.20 -7.94
CA PHE A 62 -10.16 9.90 -7.34
C PHE A 62 -10.48 8.88 -8.41
N ARG A 63 -9.73 7.78 -8.45
CA ARG A 63 -10.00 6.69 -9.40
C ARG A 63 -11.07 5.76 -8.82
N VAL A 64 -12.18 5.61 -9.54
CA VAL A 64 -13.29 4.73 -9.19
C VAL A 64 -13.31 3.53 -10.13
N ILE A 65 -13.29 2.33 -9.55
CA ILE A 65 -13.32 1.07 -10.30
C ILE A 65 -14.64 0.99 -11.08
N GLY A 66 -14.54 0.79 -12.39
CA GLY A 66 -15.71 0.67 -13.28
C GLY A 66 -16.23 1.99 -13.86
N TYR A 67 -15.76 3.15 -13.38
CA TYR A 67 -16.11 4.47 -13.92
C TYR A 67 -14.91 5.18 -14.57
N GLY A 68 -13.83 5.37 -13.81
CA GLY A 68 -12.72 6.24 -14.20
C GLY A 68 -12.40 7.28 -13.13
N ASP A 69 -11.89 8.43 -13.52
CA ASP A 69 -11.46 9.49 -12.62
C ASP A 69 -12.62 10.44 -12.27
N VAL A 70 -12.83 10.66 -10.97
CA VAL A 70 -13.73 11.67 -10.42
C VAL A 70 -12.89 12.87 -9.99
N VAL A 71 -13.12 14.00 -10.64
CA VAL A 71 -12.42 15.25 -10.35
C VAL A 71 -13.18 16.00 -9.24
N VAL A 72 -12.46 16.38 -8.19
CA VAL A 72 -13.04 17.07 -7.03
C VAL A 72 -12.29 18.36 -6.79
N ARG A 73 -13.04 19.45 -6.67
CA ARG A 73 -12.56 20.77 -6.30
C ARG A 73 -12.73 20.96 -4.80
N ILE A 74 -11.67 21.29 -4.09
CA ILE A 74 -11.72 21.50 -2.65
C ILE A 74 -12.19 22.93 -2.36
N GLU A 75 -13.18 23.05 -1.49
CA GLU A 75 -13.65 24.32 -0.97
C GLU A 75 -12.66 24.93 0.04
N ASN A 76 -12.80 26.23 0.26
CA ASN A 76 -11.96 26.97 1.19
C ASN A 76 -12.70 27.18 2.52
N ASP A 77 -13.28 26.08 3.02
CA ASP A 77 -14.11 26.01 4.23
C ASP A 77 -13.44 25.17 5.33
N MET A 78 -12.10 25.14 5.35
CA MET A 78 -11.35 24.29 6.26
C MET A 78 -11.62 24.70 7.71
N THR A 79 -12.13 23.76 8.50
CA THR A 79 -12.43 23.95 9.93
C THR A 79 -11.59 23.01 10.77
N ILE A 80 -11.20 23.48 11.95
CA ILE A 80 -10.41 22.69 12.91
C ILE A 80 -11.13 22.70 14.25
N GLN A 81 -11.24 21.52 14.84
CA GLN A 81 -11.82 21.29 16.14
C GLN A 81 -10.83 20.49 16.97
N ALA A 82 -10.63 20.89 18.23
CA ALA A 82 -9.84 20.13 19.18
C ALA A 82 -10.71 19.67 20.34
N GLN A 83 -10.57 18.41 20.72
CA GLN A 83 -11.13 17.85 21.94
C GLN A 83 -9.96 17.48 22.87
N MET A 84 -10.00 18.00 24.09
CA MET A 84 -8.91 17.85 25.06
C MET A 84 -9.40 17.16 26.34
N PRO A 85 -9.81 15.88 26.28
CA PRO A 85 -10.16 15.13 27.47
C PRO A 85 -8.96 14.94 28.41
N MET A 86 -9.21 14.56 29.66
CA MET A 86 -8.16 14.46 30.70
C MET A 86 -6.99 13.54 30.35
N TYR A 87 -7.23 12.49 29.56
CA TYR A 87 -6.26 11.44 29.24
C TYR A 87 -6.01 11.23 27.73
N ALA A 88 -6.50 12.14 26.89
CA ALA A 88 -6.26 12.10 25.45
C ALA A 88 -6.32 13.50 24.83
N ARG A 89 -5.85 13.60 23.59
CA ARG A 89 -5.95 14.78 22.74
C ARG A 89 -6.44 14.31 21.37
N GLU A 90 -7.50 14.92 20.89
CA GLU A 90 -8.02 14.67 19.55
C GLU A 90 -8.12 16.00 18.79
N ILE A 91 -7.56 16.07 17.59
CA ILE A 91 -7.68 17.20 16.69
C ILE A 91 -8.33 16.70 15.41
N LYS A 92 -9.38 17.37 14.96
CA LYS A 92 -10.11 17.07 13.73
C LYS A 92 -10.07 18.28 12.83
N LEU A 93 -9.57 18.09 11.61
CA LEU A 93 -9.65 19.04 10.52
C LEU A 93 -10.62 18.51 9.50
N ALA A 94 -11.60 19.32 9.11
CA ALA A 94 -12.59 18.98 8.09
C ALA A 94 -12.58 20.01 6.96
N VAL A 95 -12.71 19.54 5.72
CA VAL A 95 -12.84 20.37 4.53
C VAL A 95 -13.77 19.70 3.53
N THR A 96 -14.54 20.49 2.79
CA THR A 96 -15.49 19.98 1.81
C THR A 96 -14.86 19.93 0.42
N GLY A 97 -14.97 18.80 -0.26
CA GLY A 97 -14.71 18.67 -1.69
C GLY A 97 -16.01 18.66 -2.48
N ILE A 98 -16.13 19.49 -3.53
CA ILE A 98 -17.25 19.47 -4.49
C ILE A 98 -16.80 18.71 -5.73
N ILE A 99 -17.58 17.73 -6.16
CA ILE A 99 -17.33 17.01 -7.41
C ILE A 99 -17.55 17.96 -8.58
N ASP A 100 -16.52 18.13 -9.41
CA ASP A 100 -16.60 18.91 -10.64
C ASP A 100 -17.20 18.05 -11.75
N THR A 101 -18.53 17.97 -11.78
CA THR A 101 -19.31 17.16 -12.71
C THR A 101 -18.90 17.42 -14.16
N ALA A 102 -18.60 18.67 -14.53
CA ALA A 102 -18.20 19.05 -15.89
C ALA A 102 -16.81 18.50 -16.28
N ALA A 103 -15.91 18.33 -15.32
CA ALA A 103 -14.59 17.73 -15.54
C ALA A 103 -14.61 16.19 -15.48
N CYS A 104 -15.73 15.58 -15.08
CA CYS A 104 -15.88 14.14 -14.97
C CYS A 104 -16.41 13.52 -16.28
N PRO A 105 -15.90 12.32 -16.69
CA PRO A 105 -16.26 11.71 -17.96
C PRO A 105 -17.69 11.14 -17.97
N LEU A 106 -18.54 11.56 -18.91
CA LEU A 106 -19.87 10.97 -19.05
C LEU A 106 -19.77 9.50 -19.52
N LEU A 107 -20.25 8.57 -18.70
CA LEU A 107 -20.21 7.13 -19.02
C LEU A 107 -21.61 6.59 -19.31
N LYS A 108 -21.85 6.08 -20.51
CA LYS A 108 -23.07 5.32 -20.83
C LYS A 108 -22.84 3.83 -20.58
N VAL A 109 -23.66 3.22 -19.73
CA VAL A 109 -23.62 1.80 -19.41
C VAL A 109 -24.92 1.14 -19.83
N GLU A 110 -24.81 0.00 -20.51
CA GLU A 110 -25.95 -0.80 -20.98
C GLU A 110 -26.04 -2.11 -20.18
N GLY A 111 -27.26 -2.49 -19.84
CA GLY A 111 -27.58 -3.68 -19.05
C GLY A 111 -27.83 -3.39 -17.58
N ALA A 112 -29.00 -3.81 -17.08
CA ALA A 112 -29.47 -3.56 -15.71
C ALA A 112 -28.44 -3.93 -14.63
N SER A 113 -27.82 -5.11 -14.72
CA SER A 113 -26.83 -5.57 -13.73
C SER A 113 -25.57 -4.68 -13.66
N LYS A 114 -25.12 -4.12 -14.79
CA LYS A 114 -23.94 -3.23 -14.80
C LYS A 114 -24.29 -1.84 -14.28
N VAL A 115 -25.51 -1.36 -14.57
CA VAL A 115 -26.04 -0.10 -14.03
C VAL A 115 -26.13 -0.19 -12.50
N GLU A 116 -26.69 -1.28 -11.96
CA GLU A 116 -26.75 -1.52 -10.52
C GLU A 116 -25.36 -1.61 -9.89
N ALA A 117 -24.43 -2.36 -10.49
CA ALA A 117 -23.07 -2.49 -9.97
C ALA A 117 -22.33 -1.14 -9.90
N LEU A 118 -22.52 -0.28 -10.91
CA LEU A 118 -21.90 1.05 -10.94
C LEU A 118 -22.58 2.02 -9.94
N GLN A 119 -23.90 1.93 -9.80
CA GLN A 119 -24.64 2.71 -8.81
C GLN A 119 -24.23 2.32 -7.38
N ASP A 120 -24.04 1.02 -7.11
CA ASP A 120 -23.53 0.54 -5.84
C ASP A 120 -22.08 0.97 -5.60
N ALA A 121 -21.24 1.01 -6.64
CA ALA A 121 -19.87 1.52 -6.53
C ALA A 121 -19.86 3.00 -6.10
N PHE A 122 -20.70 3.84 -6.69
CA PHE A 122 -20.83 5.24 -6.29
C PHE A 122 -21.36 5.41 -4.87
N ARG A 123 -22.39 4.63 -4.49
CA ARG A 123 -22.91 4.62 -3.11
C ARG A 123 -21.84 4.23 -2.08
N ARG A 124 -21.03 3.21 -2.38
CA ARG A 124 -19.88 2.82 -1.54
C ARG A 124 -18.85 3.93 -1.39
N CYS A 125 -18.66 4.72 -2.46
CA CYS A 125 -17.76 5.87 -2.46
C CYS A 125 -18.38 7.13 -1.82
N GLY A 126 -19.65 7.10 -1.43
CA GLY A 126 -20.31 8.18 -0.70
C GLY A 126 -20.86 9.32 -1.57
N PHE A 127 -21.02 9.12 -2.89
CA PHE A 127 -21.63 10.10 -3.77
C PHE A 127 -22.58 9.45 -4.78
N GLU A 128 -23.35 10.27 -5.48
CA GLU A 128 -24.28 9.82 -6.52
C GLU A 128 -23.77 10.21 -7.90
N GLY A 129 -24.33 9.59 -8.94
CA GLY A 129 -23.86 9.90 -10.28
C GLY A 129 -24.74 9.43 -11.42
N VAL A 130 -26.05 9.27 -11.22
CA VAL A 130 -26.96 8.92 -12.32
C VAL A 130 -27.55 10.20 -12.89
N GLN A 131 -27.31 10.47 -14.18
CA GLN A 131 -27.85 11.64 -14.86
C GLN A 131 -29.13 11.30 -15.65
N ARG A 132 -29.16 10.15 -16.33
CA ARG A 132 -30.31 9.73 -17.13
C ARG A 132 -30.39 8.21 -17.21
N ALA A 133 -31.55 7.63 -16.90
CA ALA A 133 -31.81 6.20 -17.08
C ALA A 133 -32.85 6.02 -18.19
N GLU A 134 -32.53 5.18 -19.17
CA GLU A 134 -33.47 4.72 -20.20
C GLU A 134 -34.13 3.44 -19.68
N ARG A 135 -35.46 3.45 -19.64
CA ARG A 135 -36.28 2.32 -19.19
C ARG A 135 -37.12 1.82 -20.35
N ASP A 136 -37.31 0.51 -20.39
CA ASP A 136 -38.22 -0.15 -21.32
C ASP A 136 -39.69 0.12 -20.94
N ASP A 137 -40.63 -0.22 -21.81
CA ASP A 137 -42.08 -0.09 -21.61
C ASP A 137 -42.60 -0.85 -20.37
N ARG A 138 -41.81 -1.81 -19.89
CA ARG A 138 -42.05 -2.60 -18.66
C ARG A 138 -41.44 -1.98 -17.40
N GLY A 139 -40.76 -0.84 -17.51
CA GLY A 139 -40.12 -0.14 -16.40
C GLY A 139 -38.70 -0.61 -16.04
N ASN A 140 -38.16 -1.60 -16.76
CA ASN A 140 -36.81 -2.13 -16.54
C ASN A 140 -35.74 -1.20 -17.11
N ILE A 141 -34.63 -1.00 -16.40
CA ILE A 141 -33.53 -0.14 -16.86
C ILE A 141 -32.72 -0.86 -17.94
N LEU A 142 -32.72 -0.31 -19.16
CA LEU A 142 -31.95 -0.81 -20.30
C LEU A 142 -30.54 -0.23 -20.30
N SER A 143 -30.43 1.06 -20.02
CA SER A 143 -29.19 1.83 -20.08
C SER A 143 -29.24 3.01 -19.13
N ALA A 144 -28.08 3.45 -18.64
CA ALA A 144 -27.97 4.67 -17.86
C ALA A 144 -26.71 5.45 -18.22
N GLN A 145 -26.83 6.78 -18.20
CA GLN A 145 -25.73 7.72 -18.29
C GLN A 145 -25.34 8.14 -16.87
N PHE A 146 -24.06 7.94 -16.57
CA PHE A 146 -23.46 8.23 -15.29
C PHE A 146 -22.54 9.45 -15.38
N GLN A 147 -22.78 10.40 -14.50
CA GLN A 147 -21.93 11.56 -14.25
C GLN A 147 -22.00 11.89 -12.75
N PRO A 148 -20.88 11.84 -12.02
CA PRO A 148 -20.85 11.99 -10.57
C PRO A 148 -21.14 13.44 -10.18
N PHE A 149 -21.89 13.60 -9.11
CA PHE A 149 -22.21 14.88 -8.51
C PHE A 149 -22.33 14.74 -6.99
N GLY A 150 -22.15 15.85 -6.29
CA GLY A 150 -22.29 15.91 -4.84
C GLY A 150 -21.04 16.44 -4.15
N LYS A 151 -20.96 16.15 -2.85
CA LYS A 151 -19.92 16.64 -1.96
C LYS A 151 -19.24 15.47 -1.26
N ILE A 152 -17.93 15.54 -1.12
CA ILE A 152 -17.10 14.58 -0.42
C ILE A 152 -16.55 15.28 0.81
N GLN A 153 -16.83 14.72 1.98
CA GLN A 153 -16.28 15.22 3.24
C GLN A 153 -14.87 14.66 3.41
N MET A 154 -13.89 15.55 3.54
CA MET A 154 -12.49 15.19 3.76
C MET A 154 -12.14 15.53 5.20
N VAL A 155 -11.64 14.54 5.95
CA VAL A 155 -11.40 14.68 7.39
C VAL A 155 -10.02 14.15 7.76
N ALA A 156 -9.21 14.97 8.43
CA ALA A 156 -7.94 14.56 9.03
C ALA A 156 -8.10 14.55 10.56
N SER A 157 -7.93 13.40 11.19
CA SER A 157 -8.04 13.22 12.62
C SER A 157 -6.68 12.83 13.22
N PHE A 158 -6.30 13.49 14.29
CA PHE A 158 -5.06 13.27 15.03
C PHE A 158 -5.42 12.90 16.45
N PHE A 159 -4.97 11.74 16.93
CA PHE A 159 -5.31 11.22 18.23
C PHE A 159 -4.07 10.77 18.99
N ALA A 160 -3.89 11.27 20.21
CA ALA A 160 -2.87 10.80 21.13
C ALA A 160 -3.48 10.56 22.51
N ASP A 161 -3.13 9.44 23.14
CA ASP A 161 -3.62 9.06 24.47
C ASP A 161 -2.49 8.91 25.47
N MET A 162 -2.82 8.96 26.77
CA MET A 162 -1.84 8.85 27.85
C MET A 162 -1.16 7.48 27.93
N ASN A 163 -1.79 6.43 27.39
CA ASN A 163 -1.27 5.08 27.46
C ASN A 163 -0.29 4.76 26.30
N SER A 164 -0.22 5.67 25.32
CA SER A 164 0.45 5.55 24.04
C SER A 164 1.48 6.66 23.85
N GLU A 165 2.70 6.28 23.49
CA GLU A 165 3.77 7.23 23.12
C GLU A 165 3.74 7.55 21.61
N VAL A 166 2.65 7.20 20.93
CA VAL A 166 2.43 7.47 19.52
C VAL A 166 1.16 8.28 19.29
N MET A 167 1.21 9.15 18.29
CA MET A 167 0.07 9.83 17.70
C MET A 167 -0.44 9.01 16.51
N LYS A 168 -1.74 8.73 16.52
CA LYS A 168 -2.46 8.10 15.42
C LYS A 168 -3.03 9.20 14.53
N MET A 169 -2.84 9.06 13.23
CA MET A 169 -3.38 9.94 12.22
C MET A 169 -4.34 9.17 11.33
N GLU A 170 -5.47 9.77 11.01
CA GLU A 170 -6.47 9.21 10.12
C GLU A 170 -6.88 10.26 9.09
N PHE A 171 -6.66 9.98 7.81
CA PHE A 171 -7.01 10.86 6.70
C PHE A 171 -8.10 10.19 5.86
N ALA A 172 -9.32 10.70 5.95
CA ALA A 172 -10.45 10.28 5.15
C ALA A 172 -10.56 11.14 3.88
N ASN A 173 -10.60 10.49 2.72
CA ASN A 173 -10.85 11.10 1.42
C ASN A 173 -9.84 12.17 0.95
N PHE A 174 -8.56 12.07 1.35
CA PHE A 174 -7.50 12.97 0.88
C PHE A 174 -6.81 12.49 -0.40
N ASP A 175 -6.22 11.29 -0.36
CA ASP A 175 -5.50 10.67 -1.48
C ASP A 175 -6.41 9.72 -2.28
N SER A 176 -7.22 8.94 -1.58
CA SER A 176 -8.19 8.00 -2.16
C SER A 176 -9.54 8.11 -1.46
N LEU A 177 -10.61 7.69 -2.13
CA LEU A 177 -11.94 7.49 -1.54
C LEU A 177 -11.85 6.35 -0.51
N GLY A 178 -11.68 6.71 0.75
CA GLY A 178 -11.32 5.77 1.81
C GLY A 178 -10.56 6.45 2.94
N VAL A 179 -10.03 5.63 3.84
CA VAL A 179 -9.36 6.07 5.06
C VAL A 179 -7.93 5.58 5.05
N ARG A 180 -6.98 6.52 5.14
CA ARG A 180 -5.56 6.23 5.35
C ARG A 180 -5.23 6.42 6.83
N ARG A 181 -4.59 5.43 7.44
CA ARG A 181 -4.13 5.50 8.83
C ARG A 181 -2.62 5.47 8.88
N GLU A 182 -2.05 6.36 9.66
CA GLU A 182 -0.62 6.44 9.93
C GLU A 182 -0.41 6.56 11.44
N THR A 183 0.75 6.18 11.93
CA THR A 183 1.08 6.25 13.36
C THR A 183 2.53 6.71 13.51
N VAL A 184 2.75 7.72 14.33
CA VAL A 184 4.05 8.37 14.48
C VAL A 184 4.37 8.55 15.96
N ALA A 185 5.64 8.39 16.34
CA ALA A 185 6.08 8.60 17.71
C ALA A 185 5.95 10.07 18.12
N ILE A 186 5.56 10.34 19.37
CA ILE A 186 5.44 11.72 19.87
C ILE A 186 6.79 12.45 19.79
N GLY A 187 7.90 11.75 20.02
CA GLY A 187 9.25 12.34 19.93
C GLY A 187 9.68 12.78 18.52
N THR A 188 8.98 12.36 17.47
CA THR A 188 9.26 12.77 16.08
C THR A 188 8.36 13.91 15.61
N LEU A 189 7.50 14.45 16.47
CA LEU A 189 6.68 15.64 16.16
C LEU A 189 7.57 16.88 16.17
N ASN A 190 7.99 17.30 14.99
CA ASN A 190 8.76 18.50 14.74
C ASN A 190 8.15 19.33 13.60
N ASP A 191 8.70 20.54 13.39
CA ASP A 191 8.22 21.45 12.36
C ASP A 191 8.29 20.85 10.94
N ASP A 192 9.28 19.99 10.67
CA ASP A 192 9.40 19.30 9.38
C ASP A 192 8.24 18.34 9.11
N LEU A 193 7.84 17.56 10.12
CA LEU A 193 6.68 16.67 10.02
C LEU A 193 5.38 17.46 9.92
N PHE A 194 5.26 18.58 10.66
CA PHE A 194 4.11 19.48 10.54
C PHE A 194 4.00 20.04 9.12
N ASP A 195 5.11 20.42 8.49
CA ASP A 195 5.13 20.87 7.11
C ASP A 195 4.75 19.76 6.11
N GLN A 196 5.19 18.51 6.34
CA GLN A 196 4.76 17.36 5.52
C GLN A 196 3.24 17.11 5.64
N ILE A 197 2.70 17.15 6.86
CA ILE A 197 1.26 17.05 7.11
C ILE A 197 0.52 18.21 6.42
N GLY A 198 1.03 19.44 6.53
CA GLY A 198 0.47 20.63 5.89
C GLY A 198 0.44 20.52 4.36
N LYS A 199 1.54 20.06 3.75
CA LYS A 199 1.65 19.80 2.31
C LYS A 199 0.66 18.72 1.84
N TYR A 200 0.48 17.67 2.63
CA TYR A 200 -0.50 16.63 2.32
C TYR A 200 -1.94 17.16 2.39
N ILE A 201 -2.29 17.91 3.45
CA ILE A 201 -3.62 18.51 3.61
C ILE A 201 -3.90 19.58 2.52
N ALA A 202 -2.86 20.29 2.09
CA ALA A 202 -2.93 21.22 0.98
C ALA A 202 -3.02 20.54 -0.40
N LEU A 203 -2.97 19.20 -0.45
CA LEU A 203 -2.88 18.39 -1.67
C LEU A 203 -1.69 18.72 -2.58
N GLN A 204 -0.59 19.18 -2.00
CA GLN A 204 0.64 19.37 -2.74
C GLN A 204 1.42 18.05 -2.88
N GLN A 205 1.12 17.06 -2.04
CA GLN A 205 1.76 15.75 -2.00
C GLN A 205 0.76 14.65 -1.66
N ASN A 206 0.98 13.44 -2.17
CA ASN A 206 0.12 12.27 -1.96
C ASN A 206 0.61 11.38 -0.80
N TYR A 207 1.62 11.80 -0.06
CA TYR A 207 2.15 11.07 1.10
C TYR A 207 2.29 12.00 2.30
N VAL A 208 2.03 11.46 3.49
CA VAL A 208 2.16 12.19 4.77
C VAL A 208 3.55 11.95 5.36
N VAL A 209 3.94 10.68 5.45
CA VAL A 209 5.26 10.26 5.89
C VAL A 209 5.90 9.58 4.68
N ARG A 210 7.12 9.98 4.29
CA ARG A 210 7.89 9.15 3.38
C ARG A 210 8.18 7.86 4.13
N GLU A 211 7.77 6.72 3.59
CA GLU A 211 8.37 5.45 3.97
C GLU A 211 9.87 5.59 3.70
N THR A 212 10.63 5.99 4.72
CA THR A 212 12.05 5.75 4.75
C THR A 212 12.17 4.25 4.81
N ILE A 213 12.41 3.63 3.64
CA ILE A 213 12.88 2.24 3.54
C ILE A 213 13.83 2.03 4.72
N SER A 214 13.44 1.16 5.65
CA SER A 214 14.18 0.99 6.91
C SER A 214 15.65 0.71 6.58
N GLU A 215 16.57 1.20 7.43
CA GLU A 215 17.99 0.87 7.28
C GLU A 215 18.19 -0.65 7.13
N ASP A 216 17.41 -1.46 7.87
CA ASP A 216 17.38 -2.92 7.76
C ASP A 216 17.01 -3.44 6.36
N THR A 217 16.03 -2.84 5.68
CA THR A 217 15.66 -3.26 4.33
C THR A 217 16.67 -2.78 3.29
N ARG A 218 17.30 -1.61 3.47
CA ARG A 218 18.45 -1.16 2.65
C ARG A 218 19.68 -2.04 2.84
N GLU A 219 19.93 -2.52 4.04
CA GLU A 219 21.01 -3.44 4.35
C GLU A 219 20.75 -4.85 3.80
N ALA A 220 19.50 -5.33 3.87
CA ALA A 220 19.11 -6.58 3.24
C ALA A 220 19.29 -6.53 1.72
N TRP A 221 18.98 -5.39 1.09
CA TRP A 221 19.20 -5.18 -0.34
C TRP A 221 20.69 -5.05 -0.68
N ARG A 222 21.50 -4.36 0.14
CA ARG A 222 22.97 -4.34 -0.01
C ARG A 222 23.57 -5.74 0.11
N ARG A 223 23.10 -6.56 1.06
CA ARG A 223 23.52 -7.96 1.23
C ARG A 223 23.08 -8.84 0.05
N GLY A 224 21.86 -8.63 -0.46
CA GLY A 224 21.36 -9.30 -1.65
C GLY A 224 22.20 -8.99 -2.90
N LEU A 225 22.54 -7.71 -3.11
CA LEU A 225 23.36 -7.27 -4.24
C LEU A 225 24.80 -7.81 -4.16
N GLN A 226 25.38 -7.84 -2.96
CA GLN A 226 26.72 -8.40 -2.74
C GLN A 226 26.77 -9.91 -2.99
N THR A 227 25.75 -10.65 -2.56
CA THR A 227 25.67 -12.10 -2.81
C THR A 227 25.43 -12.41 -4.28
N GLU A 228 24.65 -11.60 -5.00
CA GLU A 228 24.48 -11.75 -6.44
C GLU A 228 25.79 -11.46 -7.21
N ASN A 229 26.50 -10.38 -6.87
CA ASN A 229 27.80 -10.07 -7.49
C ASN A 229 28.84 -11.16 -7.21
N GLN A 230 28.91 -11.67 -5.98
CA GLN A 230 29.81 -12.78 -5.65
C GLN A 230 29.46 -14.07 -6.41
N LYS A 231 28.17 -14.35 -6.62
CA LYS A 231 27.75 -15.50 -7.46
C LYS A 231 28.19 -15.33 -8.90
N ARG A 232 28.00 -14.14 -9.48
CA ARG A 232 28.47 -13.84 -10.85
C ARG A 232 29.99 -13.97 -10.98
N ASP A 233 30.74 -13.54 -9.98
CA ASP A 233 32.22 -13.68 -9.97
C ASP A 233 32.67 -15.14 -9.87
N VAL A 234 31.97 -15.96 -9.07
CA VAL A 234 32.24 -17.39 -8.95
C VAL A 234 31.86 -18.12 -10.25
N GLU A 235 30.70 -17.83 -10.82
CA GLU A 235 30.26 -18.38 -12.11
C GLU A 235 31.22 -18.00 -13.24
N ALA A 236 31.69 -16.75 -13.29
CA ALA A 236 32.69 -16.31 -14.26
C ALA A 236 34.04 -17.04 -14.09
N LYS A 237 34.48 -17.28 -12.85
CA LYS A 237 35.71 -18.04 -12.57
C LYS A 237 35.58 -19.52 -12.95
N ILE A 238 34.43 -20.13 -12.67
CA ILE A 238 34.15 -21.53 -13.05
C ILE A 238 34.12 -21.65 -14.58
N ALA A 239 33.44 -20.73 -15.27
CA ALA A 239 33.40 -20.71 -16.73
C ALA A 239 34.79 -20.52 -17.35
N GLN A 240 35.63 -19.64 -16.78
CA GLN A 240 37.01 -19.47 -17.23
C GLN A 240 37.88 -20.71 -16.99
N GLN A 241 37.70 -21.40 -15.86
CA GLN A 241 38.42 -22.65 -15.58
C GLN A 241 38.00 -23.76 -16.56
N GLN A 242 36.70 -23.91 -16.80
CA GLN A 242 36.16 -24.86 -17.76
C GLN A 242 36.65 -24.58 -19.18
N ALA A 243 36.68 -23.30 -19.62
CA ALA A 243 37.22 -22.93 -20.92
C ALA A 243 38.72 -23.28 -21.06
N LYS A 244 39.53 -23.02 -20.02
CA LYS A 244 40.96 -23.37 -20.01
C LYS A 244 41.20 -24.88 -20.00
N GLU A 245 40.37 -25.65 -19.31
CA GLU A 245 40.45 -27.12 -19.34
C GLU A 245 40.06 -27.68 -20.71
N LEU A 246 39.04 -27.12 -21.35
CA LEU A 246 38.63 -27.49 -22.70
C LEU A 246 39.74 -27.17 -23.72
N GLU A 247 40.32 -25.98 -23.65
CA GLU A 247 41.48 -25.60 -24.49
C GLU A 247 42.69 -26.52 -24.26
N ARG A 248 42.95 -26.96 -23.01
CA ARG A 248 44.01 -27.93 -22.72
C ARG A 248 43.71 -29.32 -23.30
N LEU A 249 42.46 -29.77 -23.24
CA LEU A 249 42.04 -31.04 -23.82
C LEU A 249 42.07 -31.02 -25.35
N GLU A 250 41.69 -29.89 -25.97
CA GLU A 250 41.79 -29.68 -27.41
C GLU A 250 43.26 -29.58 -27.86
N ALA A 251 44.12 -28.91 -27.08
CA ALA A 251 45.56 -28.86 -27.36
C ALA A 251 46.25 -30.24 -27.21
N GLN A 252 45.72 -31.13 -26.36
CA GLN A 252 46.16 -32.53 -26.27
C GLN A 252 45.59 -33.40 -27.41
N LYS A 253 44.47 -33.02 -28.02
CA LYS A 253 43.95 -33.64 -29.25
C LYS A 253 44.70 -33.10 -30.48
N LYS A 254 45.97 -33.49 -30.64
CA LYS A 254 46.64 -33.41 -31.96
C LYS A 254 46.34 -34.65 -32.81
N PRO A 255 46.26 -34.47 -34.16
CA PRO A 255 45.61 -35.39 -35.06
C PRO A 255 46.54 -36.56 -35.41
N GLY A 256 46.07 -37.78 -35.22
CA GLY A 256 46.78 -38.97 -35.69
C GLY A 256 46.45 -40.22 -34.88
N SER A 257 45.29 -40.83 -35.14
CA SER A 257 45.13 -42.29 -35.01
C SER A 257 43.82 -42.78 -35.63
N ILE A 258 43.90 -43.25 -36.88
CA ILE A 258 43.39 -44.56 -37.36
C ILE A 258 41.87 -44.86 -37.28
N THR A 259 40.99 -43.97 -36.82
CA THR A 259 39.54 -44.25 -36.77
C THR A 259 38.70 -43.69 -37.93
N GLU A 260 39.32 -43.02 -38.92
CA GLU A 260 38.61 -42.54 -40.13
C GLU A 260 38.57 -43.54 -41.30
N ARG A 261 39.22 -44.71 -41.17
CA ARG A 261 39.28 -45.74 -42.23
C ARG A 261 38.03 -46.61 -42.40
N ILE A 262 36.94 -46.36 -41.66
CA ILE A 262 35.69 -47.13 -41.79
C ILE A 262 34.61 -46.35 -42.56
N LYS A 263 34.87 -45.11 -43.00
CA LYS A 263 33.89 -44.33 -43.80
C LYS A 263 33.91 -44.57 -45.32
N ALA A 264 34.69 -45.53 -45.83
CA ALA A 264 34.87 -45.72 -47.28
C ALA A 264 34.28 -47.00 -47.87
N VAL A 265 33.52 -47.80 -47.12
CA VAL A 265 32.83 -48.99 -47.66
C VAL A 265 31.42 -49.01 -47.09
N ILE A 266 30.41 -49.15 -47.95
CA ILE A 266 28.97 -48.99 -47.72
C ILE A 266 28.47 -47.55 -47.96
N ILE A 267 28.65 -47.09 -49.20
CA ILE A 267 27.62 -46.32 -49.88
C ILE A 267 26.74 -47.38 -50.56
N ASP A 268 25.47 -47.51 -50.18
CA ASP A 268 24.37 -47.51 -51.15
C ASP A 268 22.97 -47.62 -50.53
N ASN A 269 22.07 -46.86 -51.14
CA ASN A 269 20.64 -47.04 -51.28
C ASN A 269 19.63 -46.50 -50.24
N SER A 270 18.84 -45.56 -50.79
CA SER A 270 17.39 -45.35 -50.69
C SER A 270 16.82 -44.57 -49.50
N GLU A 271 16.43 -43.33 -49.81
CA GLU A 271 15.22 -42.65 -49.30
C GLU A 271 13.99 -43.60 -49.38
N PRO A 272 13.01 -43.53 -48.45
CA PRO A 272 11.99 -42.47 -48.54
C PRO A 272 11.42 -41.93 -47.22
N GLU A 273 10.94 -40.69 -47.34
CA GLU A 273 9.76 -40.00 -46.77
C GLU A 273 8.93 -40.52 -45.57
N PRO A 274 8.18 -39.60 -44.90
CA PRO A 274 7.74 -39.72 -43.52
C PRO A 274 6.35 -40.36 -43.36
N LYS A 275 6.09 -40.98 -42.19
CA LYS A 275 4.72 -41.23 -41.72
C LYS A 275 4.55 -41.06 -40.21
N LYS A 276 3.36 -40.53 -39.92
CA LYS A 276 2.67 -40.32 -38.64
C LYS A 276 2.53 -41.61 -37.84
N ASP A 277 2.48 -41.51 -36.52
CA ASP A 277 1.27 -41.78 -35.70
C ASP A 277 1.64 -41.95 -34.22
N GLU A 278 0.93 -41.15 -33.41
CA GLU A 278 0.62 -41.10 -31.97
C GLU A 278 1.04 -42.25 -31.00
N PRO A 279 0.37 -42.46 -29.85
CA PRO A 279 0.73 -41.91 -28.55
C PRO A 279 1.15 -43.01 -27.55
N GLY A 280 1.89 -42.67 -26.50
CA GLY A 280 2.35 -43.68 -25.55
C GLY A 280 2.71 -43.16 -24.17
N LEU A 281 1.75 -43.31 -23.25
CA LEU A 281 1.96 -43.87 -21.91
C LEU A 281 3.07 -43.27 -21.04
N LEU A 282 2.69 -42.39 -20.10
CA LEU A 282 3.14 -42.50 -18.69
C LEU A 282 2.24 -41.62 -17.78
N GLY A 283 0.94 -41.91 -17.81
CA GLY A 283 0.07 -41.68 -16.66
C GLY A 283 0.05 -42.95 -15.82
N LYS A 284 0.73 -42.94 -14.65
CA LYS A 284 0.51 -43.83 -13.50
C LYS A 284 1.44 -43.36 -12.37
N LEU A 285 0.92 -43.32 -11.14
CA LEU A 285 1.45 -42.68 -9.90
C LEU A 285 0.85 -41.27 -9.78
N PHE A 286 -0.26 -41.04 -9.08
CA PHE A 286 -0.54 -41.45 -7.70
C PHE A 286 -2.02 -41.82 -7.51
N GLY A 287 -2.24 -42.98 -6.89
CA GLY A 287 -3.52 -43.38 -6.35
C GLY A 287 -3.51 -43.32 -4.82
N PHE A 288 -4.73 -43.21 -4.28
CA PHE A 288 -5.18 -43.56 -2.93
C PHE A 288 -4.72 -42.65 -1.77
N GLY A 289 -5.56 -42.29 -0.82
CA GLY A 289 -6.90 -42.80 -0.53
C GLY A 289 -7.63 -41.95 0.51
N ARG A 290 -8.96 -42.04 0.42
CA ARG A 290 -9.96 -41.50 1.32
C ARG A 290 -10.57 -42.66 2.10
N LYS A 291 -11.05 -42.36 3.32
CA LYS A 291 -12.05 -43.05 4.18
C LYS A 291 -11.49 -43.26 5.59
N LYS A 292 -12.25 -43.06 6.66
CA LYS A 292 -13.71 -43.06 6.82
C LYS A 292 -14.23 -41.79 7.47
#